data_AF-A0A1F8WWN4-F1
#
_entry.id   AF-A0A1F8WWN4-F1
#
_cell.length_a   1.000
_cell.length_b   1.000
_cell.length_c   1.000
_cell.angle_alpha   90.00
_cell.angle_beta   90.00
_cell.angle_gamma   90.00
#
_symmetry.space_group_name_H-M   'P 1'
#
loop_
_entity.id
_entity.type
_entity.pdbx_description
1 polymer ?
#
loop_
_entity_poly.entity_id
_entity_poly.type
_entity_poly.pdbx_seq_one_letter_code
_entity_poly.pdbx_strand_id
1 'polypeptide(L)'
;MNTGYNQNVLFRGEVYHIQTEDGGQANPVVTTLLFKGGTVLASKKVSYADMALSGDIGVAVRSLMTEQHANMLRELKAGLFHKENNDKEIQ
;
A
#
# COMPACT_ATOMS: atom_id res chain seq x y z
N MET A 1 -1.02 -19.28 5.82
CA MET A 1 -1.59 -17.92 5.80
C MET A 1 -0.54 -17.00 5.18
N ASN A 2 -0.80 -16.39 4.02
CA ASN A 2 0.01 -15.26 3.57
C ASN A 2 -0.39 -14.06 4.43
N THR A 3 0.37 -13.77 5.48
CA THR A 3 0.21 -12.58 6.33
C THR A 3 0.43 -11.32 5.48
N GLY A 4 -0.57 -10.45 5.40
CA GLY A 4 -0.45 -9.14 4.76
C GLY A 4 0.63 -8.26 5.43
N TYR A 5 1.08 -7.23 4.71
CA TYR A 5 2.02 -6.25 5.24
C TYR A 5 1.26 -5.11 5.91
N ASN A 6 1.56 -4.82 7.17
CA ASN A 6 0.98 -3.71 7.92
C ASN A 6 2.09 -2.86 8.52
N GLN A 7 2.13 -1.57 8.16
CA GLN A 7 3.18 -0.67 8.61
C GLN A 7 2.63 0.72 8.96
N ASN A 8 3.00 1.20 10.15
CA ASN A 8 2.85 2.61 10.52
C ASN A 8 4.08 3.38 10.07
N VAL A 9 3.89 4.53 9.43
CA VAL A 9 4.95 5.36 8.89
C VAL A 9 4.78 6.78 9.43
N LEU A 10 5.74 7.25 10.22
CA LEU A 10 5.83 8.65 10.60
C LEU A 10 6.42 9.45 9.43
N PHE A 11 5.67 10.41 8.91
CA PHE A 11 6.12 11.30 7.84
C PHE A 11 5.61 12.72 8.08
N ARG A 12 6.54 13.70 8.13
CA ARG A 12 6.24 15.12 8.38
C ARG A 12 5.34 15.36 9.60
N GLY A 13 5.61 14.65 10.70
CA GLY A 13 4.87 14.80 11.96
C GLY A 13 3.51 14.08 12.01
N GLU A 14 3.07 13.46 10.91
CA GLU A 14 1.83 12.71 10.85
C GLU A 14 2.09 11.19 10.74
N VAL A 15 1.18 10.39 11.29
CA VAL A 15 1.21 8.93 11.18
C VAL A 15 0.32 8.48 10.04
N TYR A 16 0.93 7.77 9.10
CA TYR A 16 0.26 7.10 8.00
C TYR A 16 0.28 5.59 8.22
N HIS A 17 -0.70 4.89 7.66
CA HIS A 17 -0.81 3.44 7.71
C HIS A 17 -0.80 2.89 6.29
N ILE A 18 0.11 1.96 6.03
CA ILE A 18 0.17 1.20 4.78
C ILE A 18 -0.22 -0.25 5.08
N GLN A 19 -1.23 -0.76 4.39
CA GLN A 19 -1.72 -2.14 4.48
C GLN A 19 -1.69 -2.78 3.09
N THR A 20 -1.08 -3.96 2.96
CA THR A 20 -1.09 -4.73 1.71
C THR A 20 -1.61 -6.14 1.95
N GLU A 21 -2.60 -6.57 1.18
CA GLU A 21 -3.29 -7.85 1.32
C GLU A 21 -3.41 -8.59 0.00
N ASP A 22 -3.43 -9.91 0.09
CA ASP A 22 -3.73 -10.84 -1.00
C ASP A 22 -5.18 -11.31 -0.87
N GLY A 23 -6.00 -11.10 -1.92
CA GLY A 23 -7.39 -11.56 -1.97
C GLY A 23 -7.57 -13.07 -2.20
N GLY A 24 -6.48 -13.81 -2.42
CA GLY A 24 -6.47 -15.25 -2.64
C GLY A 24 -7.08 -15.67 -3.99
N GLN A 25 -7.16 -16.98 -4.25
CA GLN A 25 -7.63 -17.51 -5.54
C GLN A 25 -9.06 -17.08 -5.90
N ALA A 26 -9.93 -16.85 -4.91
CA ALA A 26 -11.30 -16.39 -5.15
C ALA A 26 -11.37 -14.93 -5.64
N ASN A 27 -10.36 -14.12 -5.33
CA ASN A 27 -10.22 -12.75 -5.78
C ASN A 27 -8.73 -12.46 -5.99
N PRO A 28 -8.13 -12.86 -7.13
CA PRO A 28 -6.69 -12.89 -7.34
C PRO A 28 -6.12 -11.48 -7.56
N VAL A 29 -6.20 -10.66 -6.52
CA VAL A 29 -5.85 -9.25 -6.51
C VAL A 29 -5.03 -8.95 -5.26
N VAL A 30 -3.86 -8.34 -5.45
CA VAL A 30 -3.11 -7.70 -4.37
C VAL A 30 -3.63 -6.27 -4.20
N THR A 31 -4.09 -5.95 -3.00
CA THR A 31 -4.59 -4.61 -2.65
C THR A 31 -3.63 -3.94 -1.67
N THR A 32 -3.20 -2.71 -1.96
CA THR A 32 -2.47 -1.86 -1.02
C THR A 32 -3.27 -0.60 -0.73
N LEU A 33 -3.45 -0.28 0.53
CA LEU A 33 -4.12 0.93 1.01
C LEU A 33 -3.13 1.81 1.77
N LEU A 34 -3.19 3.11 1.50
CA LEU A 34 -2.62 4.14 2.35
C LEU A 34 -3.76 4.89 3.02
N PHE A 35 -3.75 4.96 4.34
CA PHE A 35 -4.76 5.72 5.09
C PHE A 35 -4.16 6.50 6.26
N LYS A 36 -4.83 7.58 6.64
CA LYS A 36 -4.50 8.44 7.79
C LYS A 36 -5.78 8.76 8.55
N GLY A 37 -5.79 8.55 9.86
CA GLY A 37 -6.95 8.89 10.72
C GLY A 37 -8.28 8.30 10.25
N GLY A 38 -8.26 7.07 9.73
CA GLY A 38 -9.46 6.39 9.18
C GLY A 38 -9.85 6.78 7.75
N THR A 39 -9.16 7.74 7.12
CA THR A 39 -9.43 8.14 5.73
C THR A 39 -8.44 7.47 4.78
N VAL A 40 -8.95 6.80 3.74
CA VAL A 40 -8.12 6.27 2.65
C VAL A 40 -7.63 7.43 1.77
N LEU A 41 -6.32 7.56 1.65
CA LEU A 41 -5.66 8.58 0.83
C LEU A 41 -5.28 8.05 -0.55
N ALA A 42 -4.92 6.76 -0.63
CA ALA A 42 -4.60 6.11 -1.89
C ALA A 42 -4.87 4.60 -1.82
N SER A 43 -5.15 4.01 -2.99
CA SER A 43 -5.27 2.57 -3.15
C SER A 43 -4.58 2.11 -4.42
N LYS A 44 -3.92 0.96 -4.36
CA LYS A 44 -3.40 0.25 -5.53
C LYS A 44 -3.97 -1.16 -5.54
N LYS A 45 -4.42 -1.60 -6.71
CA LYS A 45 -4.92 -2.97 -6.95
C LYS A 45 -4.22 -3.53 -8.17
N VAL A 46 -3.67 -4.74 -8.04
CA VAL A 46 -3.04 -5.45 -9.16
C VAL A 46 -3.59 -6.87 -9.20
N SER A 47 -4.18 -7.24 -10.34
CA SER A 47 -4.63 -8.61 -10.58
C SER A 47 -3.44 -9.52 -10.87
N TYR A 48 -3.47 -10.74 -10.34
CA TYR A 48 -2.57 -11.83 -10.69
C TYR A 48 -3.32 -13.02 -11.31
N ALA A 49 -4.55 -12.81 -11.80
CA ALA A 49 -5.38 -13.87 -12.39
C ALA A 49 -4.65 -14.69 -13.47
N ASP A 50 -3.87 -14.02 -14.32
CA ASP A 50 -3.11 -14.69 -15.39
C ASP A 50 -1.99 -15.60 -14.83
N MET A 51 -1.37 -15.21 -13.70
CA MET A 51 -0.36 -16.02 -13.03
C MET A 51 -0.98 -17.24 -12.34
N ALA A 52 -2.20 -17.10 -11.82
CA ALA A 52 -2.91 -18.17 -11.10
C ALA A 52 -3.18 -19.41 -11.96
N LEU A 53 -3.12 -19.28 -13.29
CA LEU A 53 -3.28 -20.40 -14.22
C LEU A 53 -2.05 -21.34 -14.26
N SER A 54 -0.91 -20.93 -13.68
CA SER A 54 0.39 -21.63 -13.82
C SER A 54 0.82 -22.50 -12.63
N GLY A 55 0.03 -22.58 -11.55
CA GLY A 55 0.30 -23.46 -10.40
C GLY A 55 0.70 -22.73 -9.12
N ASP A 56 1.81 -23.11 -8.46
CA ASP A 56 2.26 -22.50 -7.21
C ASP A 56 2.75 -21.06 -7.43
N ILE A 57 1.84 -20.12 -7.25
CA ILE A 57 2.06 -18.68 -7.37
C ILE A 57 2.49 -18.02 -6.06
N GLY A 58 2.67 -18.77 -4.96
CA GLY A 58 2.84 -18.19 -3.63
C GLY A 58 4.04 -17.24 -3.55
N VAL A 59 5.16 -17.59 -4.18
CA VAL A 59 6.35 -16.72 -4.26
C VAL A 59 6.07 -15.46 -5.07
N ALA A 60 5.44 -15.60 -6.24
CA ALA A 60 5.14 -14.48 -7.12
C ALA A 60 4.19 -13.46 -6.47
N VAL A 61 3.14 -13.94 -5.79
CA VAL A 61 2.19 -13.08 -5.07
C VAL A 61 2.91 -12.35 -3.92
N ARG A 62 3.75 -13.04 -3.13
CA ARG A 62 4.54 -12.39 -2.07
C ARG A 62 5.49 -11.32 -2.61
N SER A 63 6.14 -11.58 -3.75
CA SER A 63 7.00 -10.60 -4.41
C SER A 63 6.20 -9.37 -4.88
N LEU A 64 5.03 -9.58 -5.50
CA LEU A 64 4.14 -8.49 -5.90
C LEU A 64 3.67 -7.67 -4.70
N MET A 65 3.24 -8.31 -3.62
CA MET A 65 2.84 -7.62 -2.38
C MET A 65 3.98 -6.78 -1.80
N THR A 66 5.22 -7.33 -1.77
CA THR A 66 6.40 -6.63 -1.27
C THR A 66 6.71 -5.40 -2.10
N GLU A 67 6.72 -5.55 -3.42
CA GLU A 67 7.00 -4.47 -4.35
C GLU A 67 5.94 -3.36 -4.25
N GLN A 68 4.67 -3.73 -4.25
CA GLN A 68 3.56 -2.78 -4.17
C GLN A 68 3.57 -2.00 -2.85
N HIS A 69 3.88 -2.67 -1.73
CA HIS A 69 4.04 -2.01 -0.42
C HIS A 69 5.22 -1.02 -0.42
N ALA A 70 6.38 -1.44 -0.93
CA ALA A 70 7.56 -0.58 -1.01
C ALA A 70 7.36 0.62 -1.94
N ASN A 71 6.62 0.44 -3.05
CA ASN A 71 6.20 1.53 -3.94
C ASN A 71 5.34 2.56 -3.20
N MET A 72 4.29 2.12 -2.48
CA MET A 72 3.42 3.01 -1.71
C MET A 72 4.21 3.80 -0.64
N LEU A 73 5.16 3.15 0.03
CA LEU A 73 6.05 3.81 0.98
C LEU A 73 6.94 4.88 0.31
N ARG A 74 7.48 4.59 -0.88
CA ARG A 74 8.29 5.55 -1.65
C ARG A 74 7.45 6.75 -2.09
N GLU A 75 6.25 6.52 -2.59
CA GLU A 75 5.31 7.57 -3.00
C GLU A 75 4.92 8.46 -1.81
N LEU A 76 4.65 7.87 -0.64
CA LEU A 76 4.42 8.62 0.59
C LEU A 76 5.62 9.48 0.96
N LYS A 77 6.84 8.91 0.98
CA LYS A 77 8.06 9.65 1.32
C LYS A 77 8.44 10.72 0.29
N ALA A 78 7.99 10.58 -0.95
CA ALA A 78 8.08 11.60 -1.98
C ALA A 78 7.09 12.76 -1.79
N GLY A 79 6.20 12.68 -0.80
CA GLY A 79 5.24 13.73 -0.45
C GLY A 79 3.96 13.71 -1.26
N LEU A 80 3.71 12.69 -2.10
CA LEU A 80 2.56 12.66 -3.02
C LEU A 80 1.19 12.68 -2.33
N PHE A 81 1.13 12.29 -1.05
CA PHE A 81 -0.12 12.16 -0.30
C PHE A 81 -0.22 13.11 0.90
N HIS A 82 0.84 13.87 1.17
CA HIS A 82 0.83 14.86 2.24
C HIS A 82 0.40 16.20 1.65
N LYS A 83 -0.64 16.80 2.21
CA LYS A 83 -0.97 18.20 1.91
C LYS A 83 0.01 19.06 2.70
N GLU A 84 0.79 19.88 2.02
CA GLU A 84 1.54 20.93 2.71
C GLU A 84 0.54 21.90 3.32
N ASN A 85 0.49 21.93 4.65
CA ASN A 85 -0.11 23.05 5.34
C ASN A 85 0.82 24.24 5.11
N ASN A 86 0.50 25.06 4.12
CA ASN A 86 1.06 26.40 4.00
C ASN A 86 0.42 27.30 5.07
N ASP A 87 0.66 26.95 6.34
CA ASP A 87 0.43 27.87 7.44
C ASP A 87 1.61 28.84 7.44
N LYS A 88 1.63 29.74 6.45
CA LYS A 88 2.28 31.03 6.61
C LYS A 88 1.42 31.79 7.59
N GLU A 89 1.66 31.60 8.87
CA GLU A 89 1.19 32.54 9.88
C GLU A 89 1.78 33.91 9.52
N ILE A 90 0.84 34.83 9.29
CA ILE A 90 1.06 36.23 9.00
C ILE A 90 1.51 36.89 10.30
N GLN A 91 2.71 37.46 10.29
CA GLN A 91 3.28 38.50 11.17
C GLN A 91 3.25 38.27 12.69
#